data_AF-A0A3C0B197-F1
#
_entry.id   AF-A0A3C0B197-F1
#
_cell.length_a   1.000
_cell.length_b   1.000
_cell.length_c   1.000
_cell.angle_alpha   90.00
_cell.angle_beta   90.00
_cell.angle_gamma   90.00
#
_symmetry.space_group_name_H-M   'P 1'
#
loop_
_entity.id
_entity.type
_entity.pdbx_description
1 polymer ?
#
loop_
_entity_poly.entity_id
_entity_poly.type
_entity_poly.pdbx_seq_one_letter_code
_entity_poly.pdbx_strand_id
1 'polypeptide(L)'
;GKSATKMAQSIGLTPQMIDGRRITDKPMLDVVVMIYAGEINKNIIAQLQANNTNAMGFSGADGNLIQSTKRNHPTIDYGFVGDVQKVNTSLLETLINIGIVPVFCAITHDKNGQLLNTNADTIASELAIALSKVFEVTLNYCFEK
;
A
#
# COMPACT_ATOMS: atom_id res chain seq x y z
N GLY A 1 -9.05 -4.66 -2.73
CA GLY A 1 -10.29 -4.89 -1.96
C GLY A 1 -10.95 -6.22 -2.27
N LYS A 2 -11.78 -6.28 -3.33
CA LYS A 2 -12.58 -7.47 -3.71
C LYS A 2 -11.72 -8.72 -3.97
N SER A 3 -10.60 -8.57 -4.69
CA SER A 3 -9.70 -9.70 -5.02
C SER A 3 -9.07 -10.36 -3.79
N ALA A 4 -8.63 -9.57 -2.80
CA ALA A 4 -8.06 -10.12 -1.56
C ALA A 4 -9.12 -10.87 -0.73
N THR A 5 -10.35 -10.38 -0.68
CA THR A 5 -11.46 -11.10 -0.03
C THR A 5 -11.77 -12.42 -0.73
N LYS A 6 -11.79 -12.42 -2.07
CA LYS A 6 -12.01 -13.65 -2.85
C LYS A 6 -10.90 -14.68 -2.64
N MET A 7 -9.64 -14.25 -2.61
CA MET A 7 -8.50 -15.14 -2.32
C MET A 7 -8.60 -15.70 -0.90
N ALA A 8 -8.84 -14.85 0.10
CA ALA A 8 -8.98 -15.29 1.49
C ALA A 8 -10.06 -16.37 1.62
N GLN A 9 -11.23 -16.15 1.00
CA GLN A 9 -12.31 -17.13 0.99
C GLN A 9 -11.92 -18.44 0.30
N SER A 10 -11.15 -18.38 -0.79
CA SER A 10 -10.71 -19.58 -1.52
C SER A 10 -9.78 -20.49 -0.71
N ILE A 11 -9.10 -19.93 0.31
CA ILE A 11 -8.25 -20.68 1.24
C ILE A 11 -8.89 -20.86 2.62
N GLY A 12 -10.20 -20.63 2.74
CA GLY A 12 -10.97 -20.84 3.97
C GLY A 12 -10.81 -19.74 5.03
N LEU A 13 -10.24 -18.58 4.69
CA LEU A 13 -10.14 -17.42 5.57
C LEU A 13 -11.33 -16.48 5.37
N THR A 14 -12.12 -16.30 6.43
CA THR A 14 -13.23 -15.34 6.46
C THR A 14 -12.77 -14.01 7.04
N PRO A 15 -12.96 -12.87 6.36
CA PRO A 15 -12.61 -11.57 6.92
C PRO A 15 -13.34 -11.33 8.24
N GLN A 16 -12.60 -10.98 9.29
CA GLN A 16 -13.19 -10.67 10.59
C GLN A 16 -13.74 -9.24 10.63
N MET A 17 -14.87 -9.08 11.31
CA MET A 17 -15.53 -7.80 11.53
C MET A 17 -15.78 -7.62 13.03
N ILE A 18 -15.35 -6.49 13.59
CA ILE A 18 -15.66 -6.09 14.97
C ILE A 18 -16.32 -4.71 14.90
N ASP A 19 -17.51 -4.57 15.49
CA ASP A 19 -18.32 -3.35 15.47
C ASP A 19 -18.54 -2.75 14.06
N GLY A 20 -18.76 -3.63 13.08
CA GLY A 20 -18.94 -3.24 11.68
C GLY A 20 -17.65 -2.79 10.97
N ARG A 21 -16.49 -2.93 11.61
CA ARG A 21 -15.18 -2.58 11.03
C ARG A 21 -14.38 -3.84 10.70
N ARG A 22 -13.72 -3.84 9.55
CA ARG A 22 -12.86 -4.95 9.12
C ARG A 22 -11.56 -4.95 9.91
N ILE A 23 -11.23 -6.10 10.46
CA ILE A 23 -9.99 -6.33 11.20
C ILE A 23 -9.00 -7.04 10.29
N THR A 24 -7.73 -6.64 10.38
CA THR A 24 -6.64 -7.31 9.66
C THR A 24 -5.84 -8.12 10.68
N ASP A 25 -6.21 -9.38 10.88
CA ASP A 25 -5.38 -10.31 11.66
C ASP A 25 -4.15 -10.77 10.85
N LYS A 26 -3.30 -11.61 11.45
CA LYS A 26 -2.05 -12.04 10.83
C LYS A 26 -2.28 -12.85 9.54
N PRO A 27 -3.16 -13.88 9.51
CA PRO A 27 -3.47 -14.60 8.28
C PRO A 27 -4.03 -13.69 7.18
N MET A 28 -4.93 -12.76 7.53
CA MET A 28 -5.47 -11.81 6.56
C MET A 28 -4.38 -10.87 6.04
N LEU A 29 -3.47 -10.39 6.89
CA LEU A 29 -2.33 -9.57 6.45
C LEU A 29 -1.50 -10.32 5.40
N ASP A 30 -1.17 -11.59 5.64
CA ASP A 30 -0.34 -12.37 4.72
C ASP A 30 -1.02 -12.52 3.34
N VAL A 31 -2.34 -12.78 3.30
CA VAL A 31 -3.11 -12.78 2.06
C VAL A 31 -3.09 -11.42 1.37
N VAL A 32 -3.30 -10.35 2.13
CA VAL A 32 -3.32 -8.99 1.57
C VAL A 32 -1.96 -8.65 0.98
N VAL A 33 -0.85 -9.02 1.62
CA VAL A 33 0.51 -8.82 1.10
C VAL A 33 0.70 -9.59 -0.21
N MET A 34 0.36 -10.89 -0.23
CA MET A 34 0.49 -11.73 -1.43
C MET A 34 -0.29 -11.16 -2.62
N ILE A 35 -1.52 -10.68 -2.39
CA ILE A 35 -2.38 -10.17 -3.45
C ILE A 35 -1.99 -8.75 -3.86
N TYR A 36 -1.73 -7.85 -2.92
CA TYR A 36 -1.47 -6.45 -3.23
C TYR A 36 -0.06 -6.23 -3.75
N ALA A 37 0.96 -6.75 -3.05
CA ALA A 37 2.36 -6.56 -3.42
C ALA A 37 2.84 -7.58 -4.47
N GLY A 38 2.28 -8.79 -4.45
CA GLY A 38 2.57 -9.83 -5.43
C GLY A 38 1.71 -9.68 -6.68
N GLU A 39 0.48 -10.17 -6.64
CA GLU A 39 -0.34 -10.31 -7.86
C GLU A 39 -0.69 -8.98 -8.52
N ILE A 40 -1.39 -8.08 -7.80
CA ILE A 40 -1.94 -6.84 -8.39
C ILE A 40 -0.82 -5.90 -8.81
N ASN A 41 0.14 -5.62 -7.91
CA ASN A 41 1.24 -4.70 -8.21
C ASN A 41 2.05 -5.18 -9.41
N LYS A 42 2.41 -6.48 -9.48
CA LYS A 42 3.22 -6.99 -10.59
C LYS A 42 2.44 -7.10 -11.90
N ASN A 43 1.13 -7.37 -11.86
CA ASN A 43 0.29 -7.29 -13.06
C ASN A 43 0.24 -5.86 -13.63
N ILE A 44 0.09 -4.83 -12.80
CA ILE A 44 0.13 -3.43 -13.26
C ILE A 44 1.49 -3.09 -13.88
N ILE A 45 2.58 -3.50 -13.22
CA ILE A 45 3.94 -3.29 -13.77
C ILE A 45 4.10 -3.98 -15.12
N ALA A 46 3.69 -5.24 -15.26
CA ALA A 46 3.79 -5.96 -16.53
C ALA A 46 3.04 -5.23 -17.66
N GLN A 47 1.85 -4.67 -17.37
CA GLN A 47 1.10 -3.88 -18.35
C GLN A 47 1.79 -2.56 -18.70
N LEU A 48 2.35 -1.84 -17.71
CA LEU A 48 3.10 -0.61 -17.98
C LEU A 48 4.34 -0.87 -18.83
N GLN A 49 5.07 -1.95 -18.55
CA GLN A 49 6.24 -2.36 -19.33
C GLN A 49 5.86 -2.73 -20.76
N ALA A 50 4.74 -3.44 -20.97
CA ALA A 50 4.20 -3.72 -22.31
C ALA A 50 3.83 -2.44 -23.09
N ASN A 51 3.58 -1.32 -22.38
CA ASN A 51 3.33 0.00 -22.95
C ASN A 51 4.58 0.91 -22.94
N ASN A 52 5.79 0.31 -22.90
CA ASN A 52 7.08 1.02 -22.90
C ASN A 52 7.24 2.06 -21.78
N THR A 53 6.54 1.87 -20.66
CA THR A 53 6.69 2.71 -19.46
C THR A 53 7.63 2.01 -18.48
N ASN A 54 8.77 2.63 -18.20
CA ASN A 54 9.77 2.10 -17.27
C ASN A 54 9.27 2.20 -15.81
N ALA A 55 8.41 1.27 -15.41
CA ALA A 55 7.77 1.27 -14.11
C ALA A 55 8.42 0.27 -13.13
N MET A 56 8.47 0.65 -11.85
CA MET A 56 8.91 -0.24 -10.77
C MET A 56 7.87 -0.29 -9.66
N GLY A 57 7.57 -1.51 -9.21
CA GLY A 57 6.51 -1.78 -8.25
C GLY A 57 7.02 -1.90 -6.83
N PHE A 58 6.45 -1.12 -5.91
CA PHE A 58 6.89 -0.99 -4.52
C PHE A 58 5.75 -1.21 -3.52
N SER A 59 6.15 -1.65 -2.33
CA SER A 59 5.45 -1.43 -1.07
C SER A 59 6.15 -0.31 -0.29
N GLY A 60 5.59 0.09 0.85
CA GLY A 60 6.24 1.00 1.78
C GLY A 60 7.50 0.43 2.44
N ALA A 61 7.66 -0.89 2.48
CA ALA A 61 8.84 -1.53 3.08
C ALA A 61 10.09 -1.41 2.20
N ASP A 62 9.91 -1.39 0.89
CA ASP A 62 11.01 -1.28 -0.07
C ASP A 62 11.76 0.05 0.15
N GLY A 63 13.06 -0.02 0.46
CA GLY A 63 13.86 1.18 0.74
C GLY A 63 13.37 2.05 1.91
N ASN A 64 12.50 1.52 2.79
CA ASN A 64 11.76 2.29 3.79
C ASN A 64 10.96 3.47 3.19
N LEU A 65 10.37 3.27 2.00
CA LEU A 65 9.65 4.29 1.25
C LEU A 65 8.46 4.88 2.03
N ILE A 66 7.73 4.06 2.78
CA ILE A 66 6.58 4.50 3.60
C ILE A 66 6.59 3.77 4.94
N GLN A 67 6.95 4.51 5.99
CA GLN A 67 6.96 4.05 7.38
C GLN A 67 5.63 4.41 8.04
N SER A 68 5.08 3.46 8.79
CA SER A 68 3.81 3.57 9.51
C SER A 68 3.95 3.09 10.94
N THR A 69 2.99 3.42 11.79
CA THR A 69 2.82 2.76 13.10
C THR A 69 1.54 1.95 13.10
N LYS A 70 1.46 0.91 13.94
CA LYS A 70 0.20 0.18 14.13
C LYS A 70 -0.86 1.18 14.60
N ARG A 71 -2.01 1.20 13.94
CA ARG A 71 -3.13 2.08 14.26
C ARG A 71 -3.53 1.89 15.72
N ASN A 72 -3.50 2.99 16.46
CA ASN A 72 -3.93 3.03 17.84
C ASN A 72 -5.31 3.70 17.93
N HIS A 73 -6.35 2.92 18.23
CA HIS A 73 -7.71 3.42 18.39
C HIS A 73 -8.21 3.08 19.80
N PRO A 74 -8.89 4.00 20.51
CA PRO A 74 -9.17 3.86 21.94
C PRO A 74 -10.03 2.64 22.30
N THR A 75 -10.85 2.16 21.36
CA THR A 75 -11.84 1.10 21.63
C THR A 75 -11.76 -0.11 20.71
N ILE A 76 -10.98 -0.06 19.61
CA ILE A 76 -11.00 -1.10 18.58
C ILE A 76 -9.57 -1.45 18.20
N ASP A 77 -9.18 -2.73 18.36
CA ASP A 77 -7.93 -3.23 17.78
C ASP A 77 -8.18 -3.63 16.33
N TYR A 78 -7.63 -2.86 15.41
CA TYR A 78 -7.71 -3.12 13.97
C TYR A 78 -6.80 -4.26 13.50
N GLY A 79 -5.98 -4.82 14.39
CA GLY A 79 -4.91 -5.74 14.04
C GLY A 79 -3.80 -5.00 13.29
N PHE A 80 -3.26 -5.60 12.24
CA PHE A 80 -2.11 -5.12 11.48
C PHE A 80 -2.49 -4.03 10.48
N VAL A 81 -3.19 -2.99 10.94
CA VAL A 81 -3.49 -1.78 10.18
C VAL A 81 -2.50 -0.69 10.54
N GLY A 82 -1.99 0.03 9.55
CA GLY A 82 -0.95 1.05 9.73
C GLY A 82 -1.42 2.46 9.43
N ASP A 83 -0.97 3.41 10.26
CA ASP A 83 -1.08 4.85 10.02
C ASP A 83 0.28 5.41 9.60
N VAL A 84 0.31 6.03 8.41
CA VAL A 84 1.55 6.58 7.81
C VAL A 84 2.16 7.64 8.71
N GLN A 85 3.47 7.55 8.92
CA GLN A 85 4.25 8.51 9.70
C GLN A 85 5.23 9.28 8.84
N LYS A 86 5.83 8.62 7.84
CA LYS A 86 6.90 9.20 7.04
C LYS A 86 6.99 8.57 5.67
N VAL A 87 7.18 9.40 4.66
CA VAL A 87 7.56 9.01 3.30
C VAL A 87 9.03 9.36 3.06
N ASN A 88 9.79 8.45 2.44
CA ASN A 88 11.17 8.71 2.02
C ASN A 88 11.21 9.48 0.69
N THR A 89 10.97 10.79 0.75
CA THR A 89 10.91 11.66 -0.44
C THR A 89 12.23 11.67 -1.23
N SER A 90 13.38 11.62 -0.57
CA SER A 90 14.69 11.66 -1.25
C SER A 90 14.90 10.45 -2.17
N LEU A 91 14.50 9.26 -1.72
CA LEU A 91 14.58 8.06 -2.56
C LEU A 91 13.57 8.13 -3.72
N LEU A 92 12.33 8.58 -3.46
CA LEU A 92 11.32 8.75 -4.52
C LEU A 92 11.77 9.74 -5.59
N GLU A 93 12.28 10.89 -5.17
CA GLU A 93 12.81 11.92 -6.06
C GLU A 93 13.93 11.34 -6.93
N THR A 94 14.86 10.59 -6.32
CA THR A 94 15.94 9.93 -7.07
C THR A 94 15.39 8.99 -8.14
N LEU A 95 14.42 8.13 -7.78
CA LEU A 95 13.81 7.17 -8.71
C LEU A 95 13.09 7.87 -9.87
N ILE A 96 12.31 8.91 -9.57
CA ILE A 96 11.57 9.68 -10.57
C ILE A 96 12.55 10.41 -11.50
N ASN A 97 13.61 11.03 -10.95
CA ASN A 97 14.60 11.77 -11.73
C ASN A 97 15.41 10.89 -12.70
N ILE A 98 15.59 9.60 -12.39
CA ILE A 98 16.21 8.64 -13.32
C ILE A 98 15.21 8.00 -14.29
N GLY A 99 13.97 8.50 -14.34
CA GLY A 99 12.95 8.07 -15.30
C GLY A 99 12.19 6.80 -14.91
N ILE A 100 12.18 6.44 -13.62
CA ILE A 100 11.34 5.33 -13.13
C ILE A 100 9.96 5.88 -12.76
N VAL A 101 8.90 5.18 -13.20
CA VAL A 101 7.53 5.40 -12.75
C VAL A 101 7.23 4.51 -11.53
N PRO A 102 7.13 5.06 -10.31
CA PRO A 102 6.87 4.26 -9.12
C PRO A 102 5.40 3.82 -9.04
N VAL A 103 5.14 2.54 -8.78
CA VAL A 103 3.78 2.01 -8.58
C VAL A 103 3.68 1.39 -7.20
N PHE A 104 2.85 1.97 -6.34
CA PHE A 104 2.71 1.55 -4.95
C PHE A 104 1.53 0.61 -4.72
N CYS A 105 1.74 -0.40 -3.89
CA CYS A 105 0.66 -1.15 -3.24
C CYS A 105 0.38 -0.61 -1.82
N ALA A 106 -0.76 -0.97 -1.25
CA ALA A 106 -1.22 -0.45 0.03
C ALA A 106 -0.66 -1.22 1.26
N ILE A 107 0.61 -1.62 1.18
CA ILE A 107 1.35 -2.28 2.27
C ILE A 107 2.46 -1.34 2.74
N THR A 108 2.56 -1.12 4.03
CA THR A 108 3.61 -0.33 4.67
C THR A 108 4.33 -1.15 5.74
N HIS A 109 5.24 -0.54 6.49
CA HIS A 109 5.95 -1.23 7.57
C HIS A 109 6.28 -0.31 8.74
N ASP A 110 6.60 -0.90 9.88
CA ASP A 110 6.89 -0.20 11.14
C ASP A 110 8.38 0.07 11.41
N LYS A 111 9.25 -0.25 10.44
CA LYS A 111 10.73 -0.22 10.56
C LYS A 111 11.33 -1.27 11.51
N ASN A 112 10.53 -2.05 12.23
CA ASN A 112 10.97 -3.14 13.13
C ASN A 112 10.70 -4.53 12.54
N GLY A 113 10.36 -4.61 11.25
CA GLY A 113 10.11 -5.86 10.54
C GLY A 113 8.64 -6.28 10.47
N GLN A 114 7.71 -5.45 10.96
CA GLN A 114 6.27 -5.71 10.86
C GLN A 114 5.68 -4.98 9.65
N LEU A 115 5.02 -5.75 8.77
CA LEU A 115 4.20 -5.19 7.68
C LEU A 115 2.83 -4.76 8.20
N LEU A 116 2.26 -3.75 7.56
CA LEU A 116 0.96 -3.19 7.93
C LEU A 116 0.11 -2.96 6.67
N ASN A 117 -1.18 -3.27 6.77
CA ASN A 117 -2.16 -2.92 5.77
C ASN A 117 -2.59 -1.47 5.97
N THR A 118 -2.57 -0.67 4.91
CA THR A 118 -2.95 0.75 4.96
C THR A 118 -4.01 1.03 3.90
N ASN A 119 -4.82 2.07 4.08
CA ASN A 119 -5.77 2.47 3.05
C ASN A 119 -5.00 3.03 1.82
N ALA A 120 -5.35 2.58 0.61
CA ALA A 120 -4.73 3.04 -0.63
C ALA A 120 -4.92 4.55 -0.86
N ASP A 121 -6.08 5.12 -0.50
CA ASP A 121 -6.32 6.56 -0.62
C ASP A 121 -5.39 7.34 0.30
N THR A 122 -5.15 6.83 1.51
CA THR A 122 -4.17 7.39 2.44
C THR A 122 -2.76 7.32 1.88
N ILE A 123 -2.36 6.19 1.27
CA ILE A 123 -1.06 6.08 0.61
C ILE A 123 -0.93 7.12 -0.51
N ALA A 124 -1.94 7.24 -1.37
CA ALA A 124 -1.93 8.19 -2.47
C ALA A 124 -1.84 9.64 -1.97
N SER A 125 -2.61 10.02 -0.94
CA SER A 125 -2.57 11.36 -0.36
C SER A 125 -1.23 11.66 0.31
N GLU A 126 -0.68 10.73 1.09
CA GLU A 126 0.59 10.93 1.80
C GLU A 126 1.77 11.02 0.84
N LEU A 127 1.79 10.21 -0.22
CA LEU A 127 2.78 10.33 -1.29
C LEU A 127 2.67 11.69 -2.00
N ALA A 128 1.45 12.14 -2.32
CA ALA A 128 1.24 13.42 -2.97
C ALA A 128 1.70 14.60 -2.09
N ILE A 129 1.37 14.59 -0.78
CA ILE A 129 1.82 15.58 0.19
C ILE A 129 3.35 15.57 0.36
N ALA A 130 3.97 14.39 0.34
CA ALA A 130 5.40 14.26 0.47
C ALA A 130 6.15 14.79 -0.76
N LEU A 131 5.63 14.51 -1.97
CA LEU A 131 6.23 14.90 -3.25
C LEU A 131 5.94 16.35 -3.64
N SER A 132 4.86 16.96 -3.15
CA SER A 132 4.52 18.36 -3.46
C SER A 132 5.54 19.36 -2.93
N LYS A 133 6.45 18.92 -2.06
CA LYS A 133 7.59 19.71 -1.58
C LYS A 133 8.69 19.89 -2.62
N VAL A 134 8.73 19.03 -3.65
CA VAL A 134 9.80 18.96 -4.65
C VAL A 134 9.28 18.99 -6.09
N PHE A 135 8.04 18.55 -6.33
CA PHE A 135 7.40 18.52 -7.64
C PHE A 135 6.06 19.28 -7.62
N GLU A 136 5.61 19.71 -8.80
CA GLU A 136 4.20 20.05 -9.00
C GLU A 136 3.38 18.75 -9.00
N VAL A 137 2.39 18.65 -8.11
CA VAL A 137 1.66 17.39 -7.86
C VAL A 137 0.16 17.62 -8.01
N THR A 138 -0.47 16.78 -8.84
CA THR A 138 -1.93 16.63 -8.91
C THR A 138 -2.31 15.22 -8.45
N LEU A 139 -3.25 15.15 -7.49
CA LEU A 139 -3.80 13.87 -7.02
C LEU A 139 -5.18 13.64 -7.64
N ASN A 140 -5.33 12.54 -8.38
CA ASN A 140 -6.58 12.14 -9.01
C ASN A 140 -7.11 10.85 -8.37
N TYR A 141 -8.35 10.86 -7.89
CA TYR A 141 -9.04 9.65 -7.44
C TYR A 141 -9.91 9.12 -8.57
N CYS A 142 -9.70 7.86 -8.93
CA CYS A 142 -10.51 7.16 -9.92
C CYS A 142 -11.41 6.15 -9.20
N PHE A 143 -12.72 6.38 -9.25
CA PHE A 143 -13.71 5.47 -8.70
C PHE A 143 -14.32 4.64 -9.84
N GLU A 144 -14.37 3.32 -9.68
CA GLU A 144 -15.20 2.47 -10.53
C GLU A 144 -16.68 2.84 -10.29
N LYS A 145 -17.46 2.91 -11.37
CA LYS A 145 -18.93 3.03 -11.30
C LYS A 145 -19.58 1.71 -10.93
#